data_AF-A0A9D8I9W5-F1
#
_entry.id   AF-A0A9D8I9W5-F1
#
_cell.length_a   1.000
_cell.length_b   1.000
_cell.length_c   1.000
_cell.angle_alpha   90.00
_cell.angle_beta   90.00
_cell.angle_gamma   90.00
#
_symmetry.space_group_name_H-M   'P 1'
#
loop_
_entity.id
_entity.type
_entity.pdbx_description
1 polymer ?
#
loop_
_entity_poly.entity_id
_entity_poly.type
_entity_poly.pdbx_seq_one_letter_code
_entity_poly.pdbx_strand_id
1 'polypeptide(L)'
;MTTSKRDTSCVFEPFTIQTRETQFTLPADSLLVRRNGIEFRSPTPLDEWTELTLDMHSPRDGHREQATGVVVACRGTHAAGFAVSVVLMGMTPAAERLLQQAAISPLA
;
A
#
# COMPACT_ATOMS: atom_id res chain seq x y z
N MET A 1 -11.18 30.68 22.06
CA MET A 1 -11.07 29.22 21.92
C MET A 1 -12.10 28.81 20.86
N THR A 2 -11.65 28.52 19.64
CA THR A 2 -12.54 28.09 18.55
C THR A 2 -11.98 26.78 18.01
N THR A 3 -12.73 25.71 18.26
CA THR A 3 -12.46 24.35 17.80
C THR A 3 -12.78 24.26 16.32
N SER A 4 -11.73 24.16 15.49
CA SER A 4 -11.88 23.94 14.06
C SER A 4 -12.24 22.47 13.80
N LYS A 5 -13.45 22.24 13.31
CA LYS A 5 -13.95 20.95 12.79
C LYS A 5 -13.08 20.56 11.58
N ARG A 6 -12.27 19.50 11.71
CA ARG A 6 -11.48 18.96 10.60
C ARG A 6 -12.41 18.26 9.62
N ASP A 7 -12.33 18.68 8.36
CA ASP A 7 -12.95 18.04 7.21
C ASP A 7 -12.08 16.83 6.83
N THR A 8 -12.64 15.64 6.92
CA THR A 8 -11.98 14.36 6.62
C THR A 8 -12.39 13.86 5.24
N SER A 9 -12.18 14.67 4.20
CA SER A 9 -12.27 14.20 2.83
C SER A 9 -10.98 13.46 2.48
N CYS A 10 -11.00 12.14 2.74
CA CYS A 10 -9.91 11.19 2.53
C CYS A 10 -9.36 11.24 1.09
N VAL A 11 -8.03 11.29 0.97
CA VAL A 11 -7.29 11.62 -0.26
C VAL A 11 -6.91 10.36 -1.08
N PHE A 12 -7.28 9.15 -0.67
CA PHE A 12 -6.84 7.92 -1.35
C PHE A 12 -7.91 6.82 -1.43
N GLU A 13 -8.01 6.20 -2.60
CA GLU A 13 -8.78 4.98 -2.83
C GLU A 13 -8.01 3.73 -2.36
N PRO A 14 -8.72 2.62 -2.05
CA PRO A 14 -8.08 1.40 -1.59
C PRO A 14 -7.17 0.75 -2.65
N PHE A 15 -6.02 0.26 -2.22
CA PHE A 15 -5.09 -0.51 -3.05
C PHE A 15 -5.46 -1.98 -3.03
N THR A 16 -5.38 -2.67 -4.16
CA THR A 16 -5.58 -4.13 -4.20
C THR A 16 -4.25 -4.83 -4.41
N ILE A 17 -3.85 -5.65 -3.46
CA ILE A 17 -2.68 -6.53 -3.55
C ILE A 17 -3.18 -7.93 -3.88
N GLN A 18 -2.70 -8.51 -4.97
CA GLN A 18 -2.97 -9.89 -5.36
C GLN A 18 -1.69 -10.72 -5.20
N THR A 19 -1.73 -11.69 -4.31
CA THR A 19 -0.77 -12.80 -4.26
C THR A 19 -1.30 -13.94 -5.13
N ARG A 20 -0.46 -14.94 -5.44
CA ARG A 20 -0.88 -16.13 -6.20
C ARG A 20 -2.05 -16.90 -5.54
N GLU A 21 -2.31 -16.68 -4.26
CA GLU A 21 -3.35 -17.36 -3.47
C GLU A 21 -4.24 -16.41 -2.65
N THR A 22 -4.02 -15.09 -2.62
CA THR A 22 -4.74 -14.17 -1.71
C THR A 22 -4.88 -12.77 -2.29
N GLN A 23 -6.10 -12.25 -2.34
CA GLN A 23 -6.39 -10.87 -2.72
C GLN A 23 -6.71 -10.04 -1.49
N PHE A 24 -5.97 -8.95 -1.27
CA PHE A 24 -6.19 -7.99 -0.20
C PHE A 24 -6.56 -6.65 -0.78
N THR A 25 -7.71 -6.11 -0.41
CA THR A 25 -8.04 -4.71 -0.66
C THR A 25 -7.72 -3.92 0.61
N LEU A 26 -6.65 -3.14 0.57
CA LEU A 26 -6.17 -2.35 1.69
C LEU A 26 -6.72 -0.94 1.59
N PRO A 27 -7.48 -0.46 2.59
CA PRO A 27 -7.80 0.95 2.69
C PRO A 27 -6.51 1.75 2.85
N ALA A 28 -6.46 2.94 2.26
CA ALA A 28 -5.26 3.76 2.23
C ALA A 28 -4.68 4.06 3.63
N ASP A 29 -5.54 4.14 4.64
CA ASP A 29 -5.16 4.39 6.04
C ASP A 29 -4.35 3.24 6.68
N SER A 30 -4.35 2.05 6.05
CA SER A 30 -3.62 0.86 6.50
C SER A 30 -2.37 0.57 5.69
N LEU A 31 -1.97 1.51 4.83
CA LEU A 31 -0.85 1.41 3.91
C LEU A 31 0.15 2.55 4.14
N LEU A 32 1.40 2.21 4.39
CA LEU A 32 2.50 3.17 4.42
C LEU A 32 3.29 3.04 3.12
N VAL A 33 3.26 4.10 2.32
CA VAL A 33 3.99 4.15 1.05
C VAL A 33 5.38 4.74 1.26
N ARG A 34 6.41 4.03 0.79
CA ARG A 34 7.81 4.48 0.76
C ARG A 34 8.22 4.74 -0.69
N ARG A 35 9.42 5.30 -0.90
CA ARG A 35 9.94 5.63 -2.23
C ARG A 35 9.93 4.47 -3.24
N ASN A 36 10.24 3.24 -2.79
CA ASN A 36 10.39 2.05 -3.67
C ASN A 36 9.57 0.85 -3.16
N GLY A 37 8.60 1.07 -2.28
CA GLY A 37 7.95 -0.04 -1.60
C GLY A 37 6.78 0.41 -0.77
N ILE A 38 6.10 -0.58 -0.20
CA ILE A 38 4.96 -0.36 0.66
C ILE A 38 5.08 -1.21 1.92
N GLU A 39 4.43 -0.76 2.97
CA GLU A 39 4.27 -1.50 4.21
C GLU A 39 2.80 -1.50 4.59
N PHE A 40 2.24 -2.66 4.93
CA PHE A 40 0.83 -2.78 5.28
C PHE A 40 0.62 -3.84 6.36
N ARG A 41 -0.59 -3.85 6.94
CA ARG A 41 -1.00 -4.89 7.88
C ARG A 41 -1.81 -5.99 7.18
N SER A 42 -1.45 -7.23 7.44
CA SER A 42 -2.15 -8.42 6.98
C SER A 42 -2.68 -9.24 8.18
N PRO A 43 -3.88 -9.82 8.11
CA PRO A 43 -4.38 -10.75 9.12
C PRO A 43 -3.67 -12.11 9.06
N THR A 44 -3.07 -12.47 7.92
CA THR A 44 -2.32 -13.70 7.71
C THR A 44 -0.85 -13.40 7.44
N PRO A 45 0.08 -14.28 7.85
CA PRO A 45 1.47 -14.12 7.50
C PRO A 45 1.65 -14.27 5.98
N LEU A 46 2.57 -13.49 5.42
CA LEU A 46 3.08 -13.69 4.06
C LEU A 46 4.54 -14.14 4.17
N ASP A 47 4.92 -15.13 3.37
CA ASP A 47 6.30 -15.62 3.36
C ASP A 47 7.22 -14.59 2.70
N GLU A 48 8.42 -14.42 3.28
CA GLU A 48 9.47 -13.62 2.65
C GLU A 48 9.85 -14.19 1.28
N TRP A 49 10.25 -13.32 0.36
CA TRP A 49 10.56 -13.61 -1.04
C TRP A 49 9.36 -14.03 -1.89
N THR A 50 8.15 -13.94 -1.35
CA THR A 50 6.92 -14.14 -2.14
C THR A 50 6.71 -12.97 -3.09
N GLU A 51 6.57 -13.29 -4.37
CA GLU A 51 6.15 -12.33 -5.40
C GLU A 51 4.64 -12.05 -5.32
N LEU A 52 4.31 -10.77 -5.45
CA LEU A 52 2.96 -10.22 -5.41
C LEU A 52 2.73 -9.34 -6.64
N THR A 53 1.50 -9.29 -7.14
CA THR A 53 1.07 -8.29 -8.10
C THR A 53 0.27 -7.23 -7.36
N LEU A 54 0.62 -5.96 -7.54
CA LEU A 54 -0.08 -4.85 -6.94
C LEU A 54 -0.83 -4.08 -8.01
N ASP A 55 -2.13 -3.90 -7.78
CA ASP A 55 -2.97 -2.99 -8.53
C ASP A 55 -3.05 -1.65 -7.77
N MET A 56 -2.41 -0.64 -8.36
CA MET A 56 -2.38 0.72 -7.83
C MET A 56 -3.38 1.57 -8.58
N HIS A 57 -4.17 2.34 -7.83
CA HIS A 57 -5.18 3.24 -8.36
C HIS A 57 -4.90 4.66 -7.88
N SER A 58 -4.84 5.60 -8.82
CA SER A 58 -4.69 7.01 -8.51
C SER A 58 -6.07 7.61 -8.24
N PRO A 59 -6.28 8.22 -7.05
CA PRO A 59 -7.56 8.83 -6.68
C PRO A 59 -7.83 10.13 -7.45
N ARG A 60 -6.83 10.70 -8.13
CA ARG A 60 -6.91 12.04 -8.72
C ARG A 60 -7.33 12.04 -10.18
N ASP A 61 -6.95 11.01 -10.92
CA ASP A 61 -7.13 10.89 -12.37
C ASP A 61 -7.72 9.53 -12.80
N GLY A 62 -8.01 8.64 -11.83
CA GLY A 62 -8.56 7.31 -12.09
C GLY A 62 -7.58 6.36 -12.78
N HIS A 63 -6.30 6.75 -12.86
CA HIS A 63 -5.28 5.95 -13.51
C HIS A 63 -5.00 4.66 -12.71
N ARG A 64 -4.99 3.52 -13.40
CA ARG A 64 -4.62 2.21 -12.81
C ARG A 64 -3.28 1.76 -13.36
N GLU A 65 -2.38 1.36 -12.47
CA GLU A 65 -1.08 0.79 -12.80
C GLU A 65 -0.89 -0.54 -12.08
N GLN A 66 -0.15 -1.45 -12.72
CA GLN A 66 0.27 -2.70 -12.09
C GLN A 66 1.77 -2.66 -11.80
N ALA A 67 2.16 -3.22 -10.65
CA ALA A 67 3.56 -3.41 -10.30
C ALA A 67 3.79 -4.79 -9.69
N THR A 68 4.97 -5.35 -9.90
CA THR A 68 5.42 -6.56 -9.19
C THR A 68 6.05 -6.13 -7.87
N GLY A 69 5.62 -6.75 -6.78
CA GLY A 69 6.20 -6.58 -5.45
C GLY A 69 6.83 -7.87 -4.95
N VAL A 70 7.85 -7.77 -4.11
CA VAL A 70 8.40 -8.90 -3.36
C VAL A 70 8.34 -8.59 -1.88
N VAL A 71 7.80 -9.53 -1.10
CA VAL A 71 7.83 -9.46 0.37
C VAL A 71 9.28 -9.58 0.84
N VAL A 72 9.80 -8.56 1.51
CA VAL A 72 11.16 -8.55 2.06
C VAL A 72 11.21 -8.69 3.57
N ALA A 73 10.07 -8.53 4.24
CA ALA A 73 9.92 -8.81 5.66
C ALA A 73 8.45 -9.04 6.01
N CYS A 74 8.20 -9.96 6.93
CA CYS A 74 6.89 -10.18 7.54
C CYS A 74 7.09 -10.37 9.05
N ARG A 75 6.52 -9.47 9.86
CA ARG A 75 6.71 -9.46 11.31
C ARG A 75 5.39 -9.29 12.03
N GLY A 76 5.14 -10.11 13.04
CA GLY A 76 3.94 -9.99 13.87
C GLY A 76 3.48 -11.33 14.40
N THR A 77 2.26 -11.35 14.92
CA THR A 77 1.63 -12.55 15.48
C THR A 77 0.16 -12.57 15.09
N HIS A 78 -0.48 -13.73 15.13
CA HIS A 78 -1.91 -13.85 14.84
C HIS A 78 -2.80 -12.97 15.73
N ALA A 79 -2.38 -12.69 16.97
CA ALA A 79 -3.14 -11.84 17.90
C ALA A 79 -3.06 -10.34 17.56
N ALA A 80 -1.94 -9.88 16.97
CA ALA A 80 -1.69 -8.47 16.67
C ALA A 80 -1.75 -8.12 15.17
N GLY A 81 -1.85 -9.14 14.30
CA GLY A 81 -1.65 -9.02 12.87
C GLY A 81 -0.17 -8.98 12.48
N PHE A 82 0.08 -9.02 11.17
CA PHE A 82 1.42 -9.04 10.58
C PHE A 82 1.68 -7.74 9.83
N ALA A 83 2.78 -7.06 10.16
CA ALA A 83 3.34 -5.99 9.35
C ALA A 83 4.18 -6.61 8.23
N VAL A 84 3.79 -6.33 6.99
CA VAL A 84 4.41 -6.86 5.78
C VAL A 84 5.07 -5.71 5.05
N SER A 85 6.35 -5.88 4.71
CA SER A 85 7.12 -4.93 3.90
C SER A 85 7.35 -5.51 2.52
N VAL A 86 7.03 -4.74 1.49
CA VAL A 86 7.14 -5.13 0.09
C VAL A 86 7.98 -4.11 -0.66
N VAL A 87 8.94 -4.60 -1.44
CA VAL A 87 9.68 -3.77 -2.41
C VAL A 87 9.06 -3.96 -3.78
N LEU A 88 8.81 -2.85 -4.47
CA LEU A 88 8.27 -2.85 -5.83
C LEU A 88 9.41 -2.90 -6.85
N MET A 89 9.23 -3.73 -7.86
CA MET A 89 10.20 -4.01 -8.91
C MET A 89 9.53 -3.88 -10.29
N GLY A 90 10.34 -3.57 -11.31
CA GLY A 90 9.87 -3.49 -12.69
C GLY A 90 8.78 -2.43 -12.94
N MET A 91 8.76 -1.36 -12.15
CA MET A 91 7.75 -0.32 -12.28
C MET A 91 7.92 0.47 -13.58
N THR A 92 6.80 0.82 -14.20
CA THR A 92 6.78 1.82 -15.28
C THR A 92 7.06 3.21 -14.70
N PRO A 93 7.53 4.19 -15.50
CA PRO A 93 7.70 5.57 -15.03
C PRO A 93 6.39 6.19 -14.51
N ALA A 94 5.24 5.75 -15.00
CA ALA A 94 3.92 6.18 -14.52
C ALA A 94 3.62 5.58 -13.14
N ALA A 95 3.85 4.28 -12.96
CA ALA A 95 3.72 3.60 -11.67
C ALA A 95 4.65 4.20 -10.60
N GLU A 96 5.91 4.51 -10.95
CA GLU A 96 6.85 5.18 -10.04
C GLU A 96 6.35 6.55 -9.60
N ARG A 97 5.81 7.36 -10.53
CA ARG A 97 5.26 8.68 -10.21
C ARG A 97 4.04 8.57 -9.31
N LEU A 98 3.16 7.61 -9.56
CA LEU A 98 2.00 7.35 -8.72
C LEU A 98 2.44 6.98 -7.29
N LEU A 99 3.40 6.06 -7.16
CA LEU A 99 3.96 5.67 -5.87
C LEU A 99 4.61 6.87 -5.14
N GLN A 100 5.38 7.68 -5.85
CA GLN A 100 5.99 8.89 -5.29
C GLN A 100 4.96 9.91 -4.84
N GLN A 101 3.88 10.11 -5.59
CA GLN A 101 2.78 11.00 -5.18
C GLN A 101 2.08 10.51 -3.92
N ALA A 102 1.88 9.19 -3.79
CA ALA A 102 1.31 8.58 -2.60
C ALA A 102 2.26 8.64 -1.38
N ALA A 103 3.57 8.52 -1.59
CA ALA A 103 4.59 8.61 -0.53
C ALA A 103 4.67 10.00 0.12
N ILE A 104 4.16 11.05 -0.53
CA ILE A 104 4.15 12.43 -0.03
C ILE A 104 2.91 12.72 0.83
N SER A 105 2.04 11.73 1.10
CA SER A 105 0.98 11.91 2.09
C SER A 105 1.50 11.61 3.50
N PRO A 106 1.70 12.64 4.36
CA PRO A 106 1.95 12.39 5.76
C PRO A 106 0.67 11.80 6.36
N LEU A 107 0.80 10.62 6.97
CA LEU A 107 -0.13 10.16 8.00
C LEU A 107 -0.31 11.30 9.01
N ALA A 108 -1.49 11.93 9.02
CA ALA A 108 -1.86 13.02 9.91
C ALA A 108 -3.11 12.64 10.72
#